data_AF-A0A3D2PQN0-F1
#
_entry.id   AF-A0A3D2PQN0-F1
#
_cell.length_a   1.000
_cell.length_b   1.000
_cell.length_c   1.000
_cell.angle_alpha   90.00
_cell.angle_beta   90.00
_cell.angle_gamma   90.00
#
_symmetry.space_group_name_H-M   'P 1'
#
loop_
_entity.id
_entity.type
_entity.pdbx_description
1 polymer ?
#
loop_
_entity_poly.entity_id
_entity_poly.type
_entity_poly.pdbx_seq_one_letter_code
_entity_poly.pdbx_strand_id
1 'polypeptide(L)' 'MVGEKIKEYRERRGFSREELGRRCGFGCDGERVISGFEQDKGFPDLDKLKRIAGELCVPLEILCPVPCRECPYRKKVRQ' A
#
# COMPACT_ATOMS: atom_id res chain seq x y z
N MET A 1 -0.91 11.55 -1.05
CA MET A 1 0.19 10.66 -0.60
C MET A 1 -0.09 9.22 -1.06
N VAL A 2 0.82 8.26 -0.84
CA VAL A 2 0.62 6.86 -1.28
C VAL A 2 -0.57 6.23 -0.55
N GLY A 3 -0.70 6.47 0.76
CA GLY A 3 -1.80 5.97 1.58
C GLY A 3 -3.18 6.39 1.08
N GLU A 4 -3.35 7.66 0.73
CA GLU A 4 -4.60 8.19 0.17
C GLU A 4 -5.00 7.49 -1.14
N LYS A 5 -4.03 7.21 -2.02
CA LYS A 5 -4.32 6.50 -3.28
C LYS A 5 -4.72 5.05 -3.02
N ILE A 6 -4.06 4.36 -2.09
CA ILE A 6 -4.46 2.99 -1.71
C ILE A 6 -5.91 3.00 -1.22
N LYS A 7 -6.28 3.96 -0.35
CA LYS A 7 -7.65 4.12 0.14
C LYS A 7 -8.64 4.37 -1.00
N GLU A 8 -8.34 5.33 -1.87
CA GLU A 8 -9.19 5.68 -3.01
C GLU A 8 -9.49 4.47 -3.89
N TYR A 9 -8.45 3.75 -4.34
CA TYR A 9 -8.63 2.60 -5.22
C TYR A 9 -9.26 1.41 -4.51
N ARG A 10 -8.99 1.22 -3.22
CA ARG A 10 -9.68 0.20 -2.41
C ARG A 10 -11.18 0.47 -2.37
N GLU A 11 -11.59 1.71 -2.11
CA GLU A 11 -13.00 2.10 -2.06
C GLU A 11 -13.67 2.00 -3.42
N ARG A 12 -12.99 2.40 -4.51
CA ARG A 12 -13.48 2.22 -5.89
C ARG A 12 -13.70 0.75 -6.27
N ARG A 13 -12.90 -0.16 -5.72
CA ARG A 13 -13.03 -1.62 -5.92
C ARG A 13 -14.05 -2.27 -4.97
N GLY A 14 -14.55 -1.54 -3.97
CA GLY A 14 -15.47 -2.07 -2.96
C GLY A 14 -14.81 -3.03 -1.96
N PHE A 15 -13.48 -2.98 -1.80
CA PHE A 15 -12.78 -3.87 -0.87
C PHE A 15 -12.80 -3.31 0.55
N SER A 16 -13.03 -4.16 1.54
CA SER A 16 -12.70 -3.83 2.93
C SER A 16 -11.18 -3.85 3.13
N ARG A 17 -10.70 -3.24 4.23
CA ARG A 17 -9.27 -3.29 4.58
C ARG A 17 -8.79 -4.72 4.82
N GLU A 18 -9.63 -5.53 5.47
CA GLU A 18 -9.37 -6.94 5.72
C GLU A 18 -9.30 -7.73 4.40
N GLU A 19 -10.26 -7.52 3.50
CA GLU A 19 -10.29 -8.21 2.21
C GLU A 19 -9.08 -7.87 1.35
N LEU A 20 -8.72 -6.57 1.27
CA LEU A 20 -7.51 -6.16 0.55
C LEU A 20 -6.25 -6.75 1.19
N GLY A 21 -6.15 -6.73 2.53
CA GLY A 21 -5.01 -7.30 3.25
C GLY A 21 -4.88 -8.81 3.05
N ARG A 22 -6.00 -9.54 3.05
CA ARG A 22 -6.03 -10.98 2.79
C ARG A 22 -5.58 -11.30 1.37
N ARG A 23 -6.11 -10.56 0.38
CA ARG A 23 -5.73 -10.69 -1.03
C ARG A 23 -4.25 -10.38 -1.27
N CYS A 24 -3.72 -9.35 -0.62
CA CYS A 24 -2.29 -9.02 -0.68
C CYS A 24 -1.39 -10.04 0.05
N GLY A 25 -1.96 -11.00 0.76
CA GLY A 25 -1.20 -12.00 1.52
C GLY A 25 -0.55 -11.45 2.79
N PHE A 26 -1.17 -10.46 3.44
CA PHE A 26 -0.69 -9.88 4.71
C PHE A 26 -1.12 -10.68 5.95
N GLY A 27 -1.81 -11.81 5.76
CA GLY A 27 -2.23 -12.69 6.85
C GLY A 27 -3.32 -12.08 7.73
N CYS A 28 -3.40 -12.53 8.98
CA CYS A 28 -4.44 -12.15 9.94
C CYS A 28 -4.42 -10.64 10.28
N ASP A 29 -3.28 -9.97 10.15
CA ASP A 29 -3.11 -8.54 10.43
C ASP A 29 -3.34 -7.63 9.21
N GLY A 30 -3.88 -8.17 8.12
CA GLY A 30 -4.05 -7.44 6.86
C GLY A 30 -4.83 -6.13 7.01
N GLU A 31 -5.90 -6.12 7.80
CA GLU A 31 -6.70 -4.92 8.10
C GLU A 31 -5.84 -3.81 8.72
N ARG A 32 -5.07 -4.16 9.76
CA ARG A 32 -4.20 -3.23 10.50
C ARG A 32 -3.04 -2.73 9.65
N VAL A 33 -2.48 -3.60 8.81
CA VAL A 33 -1.42 -3.26 7.84
C VAL A 33 -1.92 -2.25 6.81
N ILE A 34 -3.07 -2.51 6.17
CA ILE A 34 -3.68 -1.59 5.20
C ILE A 34 -4.04 -0.26 5.89
N SER A 35 -4.65 -0.32 7.08
CA SER A 35 -4.98 0.88 7.86
C SER A 35 -3.75 1.72 8.20
N GLY A 36 -2.62 1.08 8.52
CA GLY A 36 -1.34 1.76 8.75
C GLY A 36 -0.79 2.47 7.52
N PHE A 37 -0.96 1.87 6.33
CA PHE A 37 -0.58 2.50 5.05
C PHE A 37 -1.50 3.67 4.70
N GLU A 38 -2.82 3.52 4.87
CA GLU A 38 -3.78 4.59 4.60
C GLU A 38 -3.59 5.83 5.51
N GLN A 39 -3.06 5.63 6.72
CA GLN A 39 -2.79 6.70 7.69
C GLN A 39 -1.36 7.26 7.62
N ASP A 40 -0.56 6.83 6.63
CA ASP A 40 0.87 7.16 6.50
C ASP A 40 1.70 6.85 7.77
N LYS A 41 1.20 5.98 8.65
CA LYS A 41 1.87 5.51 9.88
C LYS A 41 2.96 4.48 9.59
N GLY A 42 2.95 3.90 8.39
CA GLY A 42 3.98 3.01 7.88
C GLY A 42 4.07 3.14 6.36
N PHE A 43 5.28 3.01 5.83
CA PHE A 43 5.48 3.01 4.38
C PHE A 43 5.57 1.56 3.89
N PRO A 44 4.73 1.12 2.94
CA PRO A 44 4.84 -0.21 2.37
C PRO A 44 6.13 -0.33 1.54
N ASP A 45 6.89 -1.39 1.78
CA ASP A 45 8.03 -1.75 0.94
C ASP A 45 7.58 -2.02 -0.50
N LEU A 46 8.52 -1.98 -1.45
CA LEU A 46 8.24 -2.18 -2.88
C LEU A 46 7.46 -3.46 -3.15
N ASP A 47 7.76 -4.55 -2.45
CA ASP A 47 7.06 -5.84 -2.62
C ASP A 47 5.58 -5.74 -2.21
N LYS A 48 5.31 -5.12 -1.05
CA LYS A 48 3.95 -4.90 -0.56
C LYS A 48 3.17 -3.99 -1.50
N LEU A 49 3.81 -2.93 -1.99
CA LEU A 49 3.23 -2.02 -2.97
C LEU A 49 2.87 -2.73 -4.28
N LYS A 50 3.73 -3.61 -4.80
CA LYS A 50 3.45 -4.40 -6.00
C LYS A 50 2.24 -5.32 -5.80
N ARG A 51 2.13 -5.97 -4.63
CA ARG A 51 0.97 -6.82 -4.30
C ARG A 51 -0.32 -6.01 -4.24
N ILE A 52 -0.31 -4.87 -3.55
CA ILE A 52 -1.45 -3.96 -3.45
C ILE A 52 -1.84 -3.45 -4.85
N ALA A 53 -0.87 -3.02 -5.67
CA ALA A 53 -1.10 -2.58 -7.03
C ALA A 53 -1.73 -3.68 -7.91
N GLY A 54 -1.23 -4.92 -7.77
CA GLY A 54 -1.76 -6.09 -8.45
C GLY A 54 -3.22 -6.36 -8.10
N GLU A 55 -3.56 -6.37 -6.80
CA GLU A 55 -4.94 -6.60 -6.34
C GLU A 55 -5.91 -5.47 -6.67
N LEU A 56 -5.42 -4.22 -6.67
CA LEU A 56 -6.19 -3.07 -7.11
C LEU A 56 -6.27 -2.96 -8.63
N CYS A 57 -5.57 -3.82 -9.37
CA CYS A 57 -5.43 -3.80 -10.84
C CYS A 57 -5.08 -2.40 -11.36
N VAL A 58 -4.08 -1.77 -10.74
CA VAL A 58 -3.54 -0.47 -11.14
C VAL A 58 -2.02 -0.54 -11.29
N PRO A 59 -1.42 0.27 -12.18
CA PRO A 59 0.03 0.38 -12.25
C PRO A 59 0.60 0.87 -10.91
N LEU A 60 1.79 0.37 -10.53
CA LEU A 60 2.49 0.82 -9.33
C LEU A 60 2.72 2.34 -9.34
N GLU A 61 2.97 2.91 -10.51
CA GLU A 61 3.17 4.35 -10.74
C GLU A 61 1.94 5.19 -10.34
N ILE A 62 0.74 4.61 -10.45
CA ILE A 62 -0.47 5.27 -9.98
C ILE A 62 -0.42 5.39 -8.48
N LEU A 63 -0.09 4.33 -7.73
CA LEU A 63 0.00 4.38 -6.27
C LEU A 63 1.19 5.21 -5.79
N CYS A 64 2.34 5.10 -6.46
CA CYS A 64 3.59 5.75 -6.12
C CYS A 64 4.17 6.48 -7.35
N PRO A 65 3.76 7.74 -7.60
CA PRO A 65 4.19 8.50 -8.78
C PRO A 65 5.61 9.08 -8.67
N VAL A 66 6.26 8.98 -7.50
CA VAL A 66 7.62 9.50 -7.30
C VAL A 66 8.66 8.39 -7.53
N PRO A 67 9.70 8.62 -8.35
CA PRO A 67 10.80 7.67 -8.48
C PRO A 67 11.48 7.49 -7.13
N CYS A 68 11.86 6.25 -6.78
CA CYS A 68 12.40 5.86 -5.47
C CYS A 68 13.62 6.67 -4.98
N ARG A 69 14.21 7.53 -5.81
CA ARG A 69 15.33 8.41 -5.46
C ARG A 69 14.94 9.57 -4.54
N GLU A 70 13.68 9.99 -4.58
CA GLU A 70 13.16 11.13 -3.81
C GLU A 70 12.17 10.70 -2.71
N CYS A 71 11.99 9.40 -2.52
CA CYS A 71 11.09 8.91 -1.49
C CYS A 71 11.62 9.28 -0.09
N PRO A 72 10.88 10.08 0.71
CA PRO A 72 11.32 10.50 2.05
C PRO A 72 11.50 9.32 3.02
N TYR A 73 10.99 8.13 2.69
CA TYR A 73 11.03 6.93 3.52
C TYR A 73 12.20 5.98 3.21
N ARG A 74 13.01 6.25 2.17
CA ARG A 74 14.16 5.41 1.76
C ARG A 74 15.20 5.19 2.88
N LYS A 75 15.22 6.05 3.90
CA LYS A 75 16.17 6.00 5.01
C LYS A 75 15.82 5.01 6.14
N LYS A 76 14.66 4.34 6.12
CA LYS A 76 14.25 3.45 7.22
C LYS A 76 14.50 1.94 7.00
N VAL A 77 15.09 1.52 5.88
CA VAL A 77 15.52 0.13 5.66
C VAL A 77 17.01 -0.02 6.02
N ARG A 78 17.35 0.27 7.28
CA ARG A 78 18.59 -0.18 7.94
C ARG A 78 18.32 -0.21 9.45
N GLN A 79 18.04 -1.41 9.96
CA GLN A 79 18.66 -2.03 11.13
C GLN A 79 18.05 -3.42 11.30
#